data_AF-B7PKV1-F1
#
_entry.id   AF-B7PKV1-F1
#
_cell.length_a   1.000
_cell.length_b   1.000
_cell.length_c   1.000
_cell.angle_alpha   90.00
_cell.angle_beta   90.00
_cell.angle_gamma   90.00
#
_symmetry.space_group_name_H-M   'P 1'
#
loop_
_entity.id
_entity.type
_entity.pdbx_description
1 polymer ?
#
loop_
_entity_poly.entity_id
_entity_poly.type
_entity_poly.pdbx_seq_one_letter_code
_entity_poly.pdbx_strand_id
1 'polypeptide(L)'
;MDGKDLEKNLYQDRNHTSVVFVDEEKGTVQVRGILDNKFSIEPIASNGRSEDDLVAHSLLDLDDIDNPHGDDSAQDLSLPTKDVGPSTPEVTERKLNNVPEKFIVEVRIFSDPSHGPNKTMDDFIQYFGIIMSKVNQYYSRLTRPKVQFIVLSITKLTNYTFTRLIPDPARNRSMIHLCGTLGSFFNYVNATYTRDARDAIVYVTS
;
A
#
# COMPACT_ATOMS: atom_id res chain seq x y z
N MET A 1 15.90 2.53 10.64
CA MET A 1 16.04 1.32 9.80
C MET A 1 16.29 1.74 8.35
N ASP A 2 17.15 1.03 7.60
CA ASP A 2 17.25 1.18 6.14
C ASP A 2 16.75 -0.07 5.39
N GLY A 3 16.81 -0.08 4.05
CA GLY A 3 16.35 -1.23 3.25
C GLY A 3 17.13 -2.52 3.51
N LYS A 4 18.42 -2.45 3.85
CA LYS A 4 19.22 -3.64 4.17
C LYS A 4 18.89 -4.18 5.54
N ASP A 5 18.61 -3.30 6.49
CA ASP A 5 18.16 -3.71 7.83
C ASP A 5 16.79 -4.40 7.76
N LEU A 6 15.89 -3.89 6.91
CA LEU A 6 14.61 -4.54 6.64
C LEU A 6 14.80 -5.95 6.07
N GLU A 7 15.64 -6.11 5.05
CA GLU A 7 15.85 -7.38 4.35
C GLU A 7 16.38 -8.51 5.25
N LYS A 8 17.17 -8.19 6.28
CA LYS A 8 17.70 -9.20 7.23
C LYS A 8 16.60 -9.94 7.98
N ASN A 9 15.50 -9.24 8.24
CA ASN A 9 14.40 -9.71 9.08
C ASN A 9 13.14 -10.02 8.26
N LEU A 10 13.20 -9.88 6.92
CA LEU A 10 12.09 -10.11 6.02
C LEU A 10 12.18 -11.49 5.35
N TYR A 11 11.21 -12.34 5.64
CA TYR A 11 11.10 -13.69 5.12
C TYR A 11 9.98 -13.80 4.10
N GLN A 12 10.21 -14.57 3.04
CA GLN A 12 9.30 -14.71 1.93
C GLN A 12 9.13 -16.17 1.54
N ASP A 13 7.89 -16.64 1.45
CA ASP A 13 7.55 -17.93 0.86
C ASP A 13 6.78 -17.71 -0.44
N ARG A 14 7.42 -18.04 -1.57
CA ARG A 14 6.81 -17.86 -2.90
C ARG A 14 5.72 -18.88 -3.20
N ASN A 15 5.72 -20.04 -2.54
CA ASN A 15 4.73 -21.10 -2.79
C ASN A 15 3.40 -20.74 -2.13
N HIS A 16 3.44 -20.22 -0.91
CA HIS A 16 2.27 -19.82 -0.14
C HIS A 16 1.99 -18.32 -0.23
N THR A 17 2.81 -17.58 -0.97
CA THR A 17 2.76 -16.13 -1.16
C THR A 17 2.86 -15.33 0.14
N SER A 18 3.58 -15.87 1.12
CA SER A 18 3.77 -15.29 2.44
C SER A 18 4.90 -14.27 2.41
N VAL A 19 4.73 -13.19 3.17
CA VAL A 19 5.76 -12.17 3.42
C VAL A 19 5.64 -11.74 4.87
N VAL A 20 6.63 -12.10 5.70
CA VAL A 20 6.64 -11.78 7.13
C VAL A 20 7.93 -11.09 7.53
N PHE A 21 7.81 -10.11 8.39
CA PHE A 21 8.90 -9.47 9.10
C PHE A 21 8.97 -10.05 10.51
N VAL A 22 10.13 -10.58 10.88
CA VAL A 22 10.38 -11.21 12.18
C VAL A 22 11.40 -10.38 12.92
N ASP A 23 11.01 -9.84 14.06
CA ASP A 23 11.86 -9.04 14.92
C ASP A 23 12.06 -9.75 16.27
N GLU A 24 13.25 -9.64 16.82
CA GLU A 24 13.56 -10.18 18.15
C GLU A 24 13.91 -9.03 19.08
N GLU A 25 13.00 -8.70 19.99
CA GLU A 25 13.20 -7.62 20.96
C GLU A 25 13.19 -8.21 22.37
N LYS A 26 14.28 -7.99 23.12
CA LYS A 26 14.41 -8.38 24.54
C LYS A 26 14.12 -9.88 24.80
N GLY A 27 14.53 -10.75 23.88
CA GLY A 27 14.32 -12.21 23.96
C GLY A 27 12.91 -12.67 23.56
N THR A 28 12.08 -11.76 23.03
CA THR A 28 10.73 -12.06 22.55
C THR A 28 10.66 -11.91 21.04
N VAL A 29 9.99 -12.86 20.37
CA VAL A 29 9.84 -12.85 18.91
C VAL A 29 8.51 -12.17 18.54
N GLN A 30 8.59 -11.16 17.70
CA GLN A 30 7.43 -10.48 17.12
C GLN A 30 7.38 -10.73 15.62
N VAL A 31 6.22 -11.18 15.14
CA VAL A 31 5.99 -11.43 13.72
C VAL A 31 4.92 -10.48 13.22
N ARG A 32 5.19 -9.83 12.10
CA ARG A 32 4.28 -8.93 11.38
C ARG A 32 4.25 -9.30 9.91
N GLY A 33 3.09 -9.29 9.26
CA GLY A 33 3.01 -9.36 7.79
C GLY A 33 1.87 -10.20 7.25
N ILE A 34 2.03 -10.71 6.04
CA ILE A 34 0.99 -11.41 5.29
C ILE A 34 1.33 -12.90 5.24
N LEU A 35 0.43 -13.75 5.74
CA LEU A 35 0.62 -15.20 5.77
C LEU A 35 0.24 -15.85 4.45
N ASP A 36 -0.83 -15.40 3.80
CA ASP A 36 -1.27 -15.92 2.50
C ASP A 36 -2.15 -14.88 1.78
N ASN A 37 -3.16 -15.30 1.03
CA ASN A 37 -4.10 -14.37 0.39
C ASN A 37 -5.28 -14.00 1.30
N LYS A 38 -5.40 -14.65 2.46
CA LYS A 38 -6.53 -14.54 3.36
C LYS A 38 -6.15 -13.99 4.72
N PHE A 39 -4.95 -14.25 5.23
CA PHE A 39 -4.58 -13.87 6.58
C PHE A 39 -3.35 -12.98 6.63
N SER A 40 -3.39 -11.99 7.52
CA SER A 40 -2.22 -11.27 8.00
C SER A 40 -2.03 -11.46 9.50
N ILE A 41 -0.80 -11.28 9.98
CA ILE A 41 -0.41 -11.46 11.37
C ILE A 41 0.22 -10.17 11.91
N GLU A 42 -0.12 -9.82 13.14
CA GLU A 42 0.49 -8.70 13.85
C GLU A 42 0.59 -8.96 15.36
N PRO A 43 1.58 -8.39 16.07
CA PRO A 43 1.67 -8.50 17.52
C PRO A 43 0.56 -7.67 18.17
N ILE A 44 -0.06 -8.24 19.20
CA ILE A 44 -1.02 -7.54 20.05
C ILE A 44 -0.22 -6.68 21.02
N ALA A 45 -0.50 -5.37 21.04
CA ALA A 45 0.06 -4.45 22.03
C ALA A 45 -0.50 -4.77 23.42
N SER A 46 0.12 -5.72 24.12
CA SER A 46 -0.29 -6.09 25.47
C SER A 46 0.42 -5.21 26.51
N ASN A 47 -0.36 -4.63 27.43
CA ASN A 47 0.18 -4.02 28.65
C ASN A 47 0.55 -5.07 29.71
N GLY A 48 0.21 -6.34 29.49
CA GLY A 48 0.52 -7.46 30.38
C GLY A 48 1.32 -8.54 29.64
N ARG A 49 2.58 -8.73 30.01
CA ARG A 49 3.34 -9.89 29.54
C ARG A 49 2.67 -11.15 30.11
N SER A 50 2.58 -12.22 29.31
CA SER A 50 2.22 -13.53 29.87
C SER A 50 3.27 -13.94 30.92
N GLU A 51 2.95 -14.87 31.81
CA GLU A 51 3.93 -15.41 32.77
C GLU A 51 5.21 -15.94 32.08
N ASP A 52 5.11 -16.37 30.82
CA ASP A 52 6.22 -16.89 30.00
C ASP A 52 6.90 -15.85 29.08
N ASP A 53 6.68 -14.54 29.25
CA ASP A 53 7.23 -13.47 28.39
C ASP A 53 6.88 -13.60 26.87
N LEU A 54 5.83 -14.35 26.52
CA LEU A 54 5.38 -14.52 25.14
C LEU A 54 4.59 -13.30 24.65
N VAL A 55 4.79 -12.94 23.38
CA VAL A 55 3.99 -11.91 22.68
C VAL A 55 2.85 -12.59 21.95
N ALA A 56 1.62 -12.23 22.28
CA ALA A 56 0.45 -12.71 21.55
C ALA A 56 0.35 -12.04 20.17
N HIS A 57 -0.11 -12.79 19.16
CA HIS A 57 -0.36 -12.28 17.81
C HIS A 57 -1.83 -12.38 17.46
N SER A 58 -2.32 -11.40 16.72
CA SER A 58 -3.63 -11.42 16.09
C SER A 58 -3.49 -11.90 14.65
N LEU A 59 -4.44 -12.70 14.19
CA LEU A 59 -4.63 -13.02 12.79
C LEU A 59 -5.81 -12.21 12.26
N LEU A 60 -5.55 -11.34 11.29
CA LEU A 60 -6.57 -10.56 10.61
C LEU A 60 -6.98 -11.28 9.33
N ASP A 61 -8.27 -11.53 9.17
CA ASP A 61 -8.85 -12.03 7.92
C ASP A 61 -8.95 -10.86 6.93
N LEU A 62 -8.26 -10.99 5.80
CA LEU A 62 -8.19 -10.03 4.72
C LEU A 62 -9.46 -10.08 3.86
N ASP A 63 -10.18 -11.20 3.81
CA ASP A 63 -11.46 -11.27 3.08
C ASP A 63 -12.53 -10.39 3.77
N ASP A 64 -12.48 -10.28 5.11
CA ASP A 64 -13.30 -9.36 5.89
C ASP A 64 -12.93 -7.88 5.65
N ILE A 65 -11.74 -7.61 5.09
CA ILE A 65 -11.23 -6.27 4.77
C ILE A 65 -11.47 -5.91 3.29
N ASP A 66 -11.30 -6.86 2.37
CA ASP A 66 -11.52 -6.68 0.91
C ASP A 66 -13.01 -6.66 0.54
N ASN A 67 -13.88 -7.08 1.45
CA ASN A 67 -15.32 -7.01 1.29
C ASN A 67 -16.01 -6.36 2.49
N PRO A 68 -15.77 -5.05 2.74
CA PRO A 68 -16.64 -4.32 3.60
C PRO A 68 -17.85 -4.02 2.73
N HIS A 69 -18.88 -4.86 2.74
CA HIS A 69 -20.19 -4.55 2.17
C HIS A 69 -20.84 -3.28 2.80
N GLY A 70 -20.08 -2.40 3.47
CA GLY A 70 -20.45 -1.09 3.96
C GLY A 70 -19.30 -0.11 4.26
N ASP A 71 -18.04 -0.34 3.84
CA ASP A 71 -16.99 0.70 3.99
C ASP A 71 -17.06 1.72 2.83
N ASP A 72 -18.14 2.51 2.86
CA ASP A 72 -18.28 3.68 2.00
C ASP A 72 -17.58 4.89 2.65
N SER A 73 -16.40 4.71 3.24
CA SER A 73 -15.59 5.82 3.77
C SER A 73 -15.04 6.68 2.64
N ALA A 74 -14.85 6.11 1.46
CA ALA A 74 -14.54 6.82 0.24
C ALA A 74 -15.77 6.89 -0.68
N GLN A 75 -15.90 8.00 -1.42
CA GLN A 75 -16.91 8.13 -2.46
C GLN A 75 -16.71 7.02 -3.50
N ASP A 76 -17.71 6.15 -3.65
CA ASP A 76 -17.76 5.17 -4.73
C ASP A 76 -17.78 5.91 -6.07
N LEU A 77 -16.67 5.80 -6.80
CA LEU A 77 -16.65 6.13 -8.20
C LEU A 77 -17.10 4.88 -8.94
N SER A 78 -18.42 4.78 -9.11
CA SER A 78 -18.93 4.58 -10.46
C SER A 78 -18.29 5.67 -11.31
N LEU A 79 -17.05 5.45 -11.78
CA LEU A 79 -16.43 6.32 -12.77
C LEU A 79 -17.49 6.39 -13.85
N PRO A 80 -18.10 7.56 -14.13
CA PRO A 80 -18.78 7.68 -15.40
C PRO A 80 -17.64 7.36 -16.37
N THR A 81 -17.78 6.25 -17.10
CA THR A 81 -17.13 6.10 -18.40
C THR A 81 -17.29 7.48 -18.99
N LYS A 82 -16.21 8.26 -19.06
CA LYS A 82 -16.30 9.55 -19.75
C LYS A 82 -16.95 9.16 -21.06
N ASP A 83 -18.12 9.72 -21.35
CA ASP A 83 -18.69 9.74 -22.67
C ASP A 83 -17.71 10.53 -23.54
N VAL A 84 -16.57 9.91 -23.81
CA VAL A 84 -15.84 10.05 -25.05
C VAL A 84 -16.81 9.39 -26.03
N GLY A 85 -17.78 10.17 -26.52
CA GLY A 85 -18.83 9.71 -27.41
C GLY A 85 -18.26 8.80 -28.49
N PRO A 86 -19.02 7.80 -28.97
CA PRO A 86 -18.61 6.44 -29.34
C PRO A 86 -17.25 6.38 -30.04
N SER A 87 -16.24 6.61 -29.23
CA SER A 87 -14.86 6.32 -29.50
C SER A 87 -14.56 5.49 -28.29
N THR A 88 -15.07 4.25 -28.31
CA THR A 88 -14.32 3.15 -27.71
C THR A 88 -12.87 3.50 -27.98
N PRO A 89 -12.01 3.78 -26.97
CA PRO A 89 -10.60 3.71 -27.25
C PRO A 89 -10.47 2.33 -27.87
N GLU A 90 -10.16 2.27 -29.17
CA GLU A 90 -9.82 1.00 -29.77
C GLU A 90 -8.74 0.49 -28.83
N VAL A 91 -9.07 -0.54 -28.06
CA VAL A 91 -8.06 -1.40 -27.46
C VAL A 91 -7.50 -2.17 -28.65
N THR A 92 -6.85 -1.43 -29.54
CA THR A 92 -5.82 -2.00 -30.38
C THR A 92 -4.83 -2.47 -29.35
N GLU A 93 -4.67 -3.78 -29.25
CA GLU A 93 -3.44 -4.35 -28.72
C GLU A 93 -2.33 -3.58 -29.43
N ARG A 94 -1.75 -2.58 -28.75
CA ARG A 94 -0.53 -1.97 -29.22
C ARG A 94 0.45 -3.12 -29.16
N LYS A 95 0.70 -3.76 -30.30
CA LYS A 95 1.90 -4.56 -30.53
C LYS A 95 3.06 -3.61 -30.32
N LEU A 96 3.44 -3.46 -29.05
CA LEU A 96 4.59 -2.69 -28.65
C LEU A 96 5.75 -3.58 -29.07
N ASN A 97 6.29 -3.34 -30.26
CA ASN A 97 7.34 -4.18 -30.85
C ASN A 97 8.59 -4.24 -29.94
N ASN A 98 8.72 -3.32 -28.98
CA ASN A 98 9.85 -3.17 -28.08
C ASN A 98 9.41 -3.16 -26.59
N VAL A 99 8.62 -4.15 -26.14
CA VAL A 99 8.45 -4.36 -24.69
C VAL A 99 9.79 -4.79 -24.10
N PRO A 100 10.33 -4.09 -23.07
CA PRO A 100 11.59 -4.49 -22.46
C PRO A 100 11.45 -5.87 -21.81
N GLU A 101 12.53 -6.64 -21.75
CA GLU A 101 12.53 -7.94 -21.06
C GLU A 101 12.17 -7.79 -19.58
N LYS A 102 12.69 -6.72 -18.95
CA LYS A 102 12.43 -6.34 -17.57
C LYS A 102 11.91 -4.92 -17.52
N PHE A 103 10.80 -4.72 -16.82
CA PHE A 103 10.19 -3.42 -16.56
C PHE A 103 10.30 -3.12 -15.07
N ILE A 104 11.10 -2.12 -14.71
CA ILE A 104 11.26 -1.68 -13.32
C ILE A 104 10.28 -0.54 -13.08
N VAL A 105 9.46 -0.66 -12.04
CA VAL A 105 8.54 0.38 -11.61
C VAL A 105 9.12 1.08 -10.39
N GLU A 106 9.49 2.35 -10.57
CA GLU A 106 9.94 3.21 -9.48
C GLU A 106 8.76 3.77 -8.69
N VAL A 107 8.66 3.40 -7.41
CA VAL A 107 7.53 3.77 -6.54
C VAL A 107 7.94 4.81 -5.52
N ARG A 108 7.18 5.90 -5.44
CA ARG A 108 7.26 6.89 -4.35
C ARG A 108 5.96 6.89 -3.56
N ILE A 109 6.06 6.78 -2.24
CA ILE A 109 4.91 6.64 -1.35
C ILE A 109 4.81 7.86 -0.45
N PHE A 110 3.62 8.45 -0.40
CA PHE A 110 3.26 9.52 0.51
C PHE A 110 2.21 9.00 1.48
N SER A 111 2.52 8.99 2.76
CA SER A 111 1.58 8.66 3.83
C SER A 111 1.17 9.93 4.53
N ASP A 112 -0.12 10.23 4.58
CA ASP A 112 -0.62 11.40 5.29
C ASP A 112 -0.71 11.17 6.82
N PRO A 113 -1.04 12.19 7.62
CA PRO A 113 -1.08 12.07 9.08
C PRO A 113 -2.21 11.16 9.60
N SER A 114 -3.26 10.93 8.81
CA SER A 114 -4.38 10.07 9.18
C SER A 114 -3.97 8.59 9.15
N HIS A 115 -3.10 8.23 8.20
CA HIS A 115 -2.56 6.89 8.10
C HIS A 115 -1.39 6.69 9.08
N GLY A 116 -1.65 5.95 10.17
CA GLY A 116 -0.63 5.63 11.17
C GLY A 116 -0.17 6.83 12.01
N PRO A 117 -1.07 7.54 12.72
CA PRO A 117 -0.73 8.78 13.45
C PRO A 117 0.42 8.58 14.46
N ASN A 118 0.43 7.42 15.13
CA ASN A 118 1.42 7.06 16.15
C ASN A 118 2.59 6.23 15.60
N LYS A 119 2.68 6.02 14.28
CA LYS A 119 3.71 5.19 13.65
C LYS A 119 4.96 6.00 13.35
N THR A 120 6.12 5.42 13.60
CA THR A 120 7.43 5.97 13.28
C THR A 120 7.77 5.76 11.80
N MET A 121 8.88 6.34 11.32
CA MET A 121 9.35 6.05 9.96
C MET A 121 9.77 4.58 9.82
N ASP A 122 10.34 3.98 10.86
CA ASP A 122 10.74 2.57 10.84
C ASP A 122 9.51 1.66 10.73
N ASP A 123 8.40 1.99 11.38
CA ASP A 123 7.13 1.30 11.20
C ASP A 123 6.65 1.36 9.74
N PHE A 124 6.76 2.53 9.09
CA PHE A 124 6.38 2.66 7.68
C PHE A 124 7.32 1.93 6.73
N ILE A 125 8.63 1.93 6.98
CA ILE A 125 9.60 1.17 6.19
C ILE A 125 9.26 -0.32 6.27
N GLN A 126 8.94 -0.84 7.46
CA GLN A 126 8.51 -2.22 7.64
C GLN A 126 7.19 -2.51 6.94
N TYR A 127 6.17 -1.68 7.18
CA TYR A 127 4.85 -1.84 6.59
C TYR A 127 4.91 -1.85 5.06
N PHE A 128 5.45 -0.79 4.44
CA PHE A 128 5.55 -0.71 2.99
C PHE A 128 6.53 -1.73 2.42
N GLY A 129 7.56 -2.11 3.17
CA GLY A 129 8.47 -3.20 2.81
C GLY A 129 7.75 -4.54 2.62
N ILE A 130 6.88 -4.90 3.56
CA ILE A 130 6.04 -6.10 3.49
C ILE A 130 5.07 -5.99 2.31
N ILE A 131 4.31 -4.90 2.22
CA ILE A 131 3.31 -4.70 1.15
C ILE A 131 3.97 -4.77 -0.24
N MET A 132 5.07 -4.05 -0.46
CA MET A 132 5.74 -4.02 -1.76
C MET A 132 6.44 -5.34 -2.11
N SER A 133 6.84 -6.11 -1.10
CA SER A 133 7.34 -7.47 -1.31
C SER A 133 6.21 -8.41 -1.75
N LYS A 134 5.01 -8.30 -1.16
CA LYS A 134 3.82 -9.05 -1.61
C LYS A 134 3.41 -8.63 -3.03
N VAL A 135 3.42 -7.33 -3.34
CA VAL A 135 3.20 -6.83 -4.72
C VAL A 135 4.20 -7.45 -5.70
N ASN A 136 5.50 -7.45 -5.37
CA ASN A 136 6.50 -8.10 -6.21
C ASN A 136 6.27 -9.61 -6.38
N GLN A 137 5.77 -10.31 -5.36
CA GLN A 137 5.39 -11.72 -5.51
C GLN A 137 4.21 -11.91 -6.47
N TYR A 138 3.16 -11.07 -6.40
CA TYR A 138 2.03 -11.13 -7.34
C TYR A 138 2.48 -10.95 -8.79
N TYR A 139 3.37 -9.99 -9.04
CA TYR A 139 3.87 -9.69 -10.38
C TYR A 139 5.00 -10.64 -10.83
N SER A 140 5.53 -11.49 -9.96
CA SER A 140 6.62 -12.42 -10.29
C SER A 140 6.26 -13.47 -11.35
N ARG A 141 4.95 -13.71 -11.55
CA ARG A 141 4.42 -14.62 -12.57
C ARG A 141 4.45 -14.02 -13.98
N LEU A 142 4.60 -12.69 -14.11
CA LEU A 142 4.74 -12.04 -15.40
C LEU A 142 6.16 -12.22 -15.94
N THR A 143 6.27 -12.71 -17.17
CA THR A 143 7.56 -13.04 -17.79
C THR A 143 7.94 -12.13 -18.95
N ARG A 144 6.97 -11.44 -19.57
CA ARG A 144 7.18 -10.58 -20.75
C ARG A 144 6.23 -9.37 -20.73
N PRO A 145 6.61 -8.26 -20.06
CA PRO A 145 7.87 -8.04 -19.36
C PRO A 145 7.88 -8.74 -17.99
N LYS A 146 9.08 -9.02 -17.47
CA LYS A 146 9.26 -9.26 -16.04
C LYS A 146 9.13 -7.93 -15.31
N VAL A 147 8.09 -7.79 -14.50
CA VAL A 147 7.83 -6.55 -13.73
C VAL A 147 8.48 -6.63 -12.36
N GLN A 148 9.17 -5.56 -11.94
CA GLN A 148 9.73 -5.44 -10.59
C GLN A 148 9.49 -4.03 -10.06
N PHE A 149 8.92 -3.93 -8.87
CA PHE A 149 8.71 -2.67 -8.18
C PHE A 149 9.88 -2.40 -7.24
N ILE A 150 10.39 -1.16 -7.25
CA ILE A 150 11.40 -0.67 -6.31
C ILE A 150 10.88 0.57 -5.60
N VAL A 151 10.95 0.58 -4.27
CA VAL A 151 10.56 1.76 -3.48
C VAL A 151 11.72 2.72 -3.46
N LEU A 152 11.53 3.90 -4.04
CA LEU A 152 12.53 4.97 -4.05
C LEU A 152 12.47 5.83 -2.79
N SER A 153 11.25 6.13 -2.31
CA SER A 153 11.06 6.99 -1.15
C SER A 153 9.73 6.74 -0.48
N ILE A 154 9.75 6.79 0.86
CA ILE A 154 8.57 6.86 1.71
C ILE A 154 8.60 8.24 2.37
N THR A 155 7.52 9.00 2.22
CA THR A 155 7.37 10.34 2.78
C THR A 155 6.18 10.36 3.73
N LYS A 156 6.46 10.56 5.02
CA LYS A 156 5.43 10.80 6.04
C LYS A 156 5.11 12.30 6.09
N LEU A 157 3.88 12.67 5.75
CA LEU A 157 3.38 14.02 5.97
C LEU A 157 2.97 14.14 7.45
N THR A 158 3.27 15.26 8.08
CA THR A 158 3.04 15.46 9.53
C THR A 158 1.84 16.35 9.82
N ASN A 159 1.73 17.49 9.14
CA ASN A 159 0.73 18.52 9.42
C ASN A 159 -0.06 18.93 8.16
N TYR A 160 -0.08 18.08 7.14
CA TYR A 160 -0.71 18.38 5.87
C TYR A 160 -1.30 17.12 5.25
N THR A 161 -2.47 17.25 4.64
CA THR A 161 -3.15 16.17 3.92
C THR A 161 -3.65 16.69 2.56
N PHE A 162 -3.55 15.84 1.53
CA PHE A 162 -4.20 16.10 0.25
C PHE A 162 -5.66 15.62 0.24
N THR A 163 -6.05 14.86 1.28
CA THR A 163 -7.37 14.26 1.42
C THR A 163 -8.43 15.34 1.53
N ARG A 164 -9.39 15.31 0.59
CA ARG A 164 -10.58 16.15 0.60
C ARG A 164 -11.72 15.35 1.20
N LEU A 165 -12.45 15.98 2.11
CA LEU A 165 -13.63 15.40 2.72
C LEU A 165 -14.88 16.07 2.17
N ILE A 166 -15.92 15.28 1.94
CA ILE A 166 -17.27 15.73 1.65
C ILE A 166 -18.21 15.22 2.73
N PRO A 167 -19.27 15.98 3.08
CA PRO A 167 -20.25 15.53 4.05
C PRO A 167 -21.05 14.35 3.49
N ASP A 168 -21.32 13.37 4.34
CA ASP A 168 -22.32 12.31 4.14
C ASP A 168 -23.43 12.50 5.18
N PRO A 169 -24.50 13.26 4.82
CA PRO A 169 -25.59 13.55 5.74
C PRO A 169 -26.37 12.30 6.16
N ALA A 170 -26.41 11.26 5.32
CA ALA A 170 -27.17 10.05 5.60
C ALA A 170 -26.56 9.25 6.76
N ARG A 171 -25.22 9.29 6.89
CA ARG A 171 -24.48 8.58 7.95
C ARG A 171 -23.93 9.50 9.03
N ASN A 172 -24.25 10.79 8.97
CA ASN A 172 -23.74 11.82 9.88
C ASN A 172 -22.20 11.77 10.04
N ARG A 173 -21.49 11.55 8.92
CA ARG A 173 -20.03 11.47 8.87
C ARG A 173 -19.47 12.24 7.68
N SER A 174 -18.15 12.33 7.60
CA SER A 174 -17.47 12.78 6.38
C SER A 174 -16.97 11.57 5.59
N MET A 175 -16.96 11.69 4.27
CA MET A 175 -16.40 10.71 3.34
C MET A 175 -15.24 11.33 2.57
N ILE A 176 -14.27 10.50 2.19
CA ILE A 176 -13.17 10.90 1.31
C ILE A 176 -13.73 11.19 -0.08
N HIS A 177 -13.55 12.43 -0.53
CA HIS A 177 -13.83 12.87 -1.88
C HIS A 177 -12.68 12.47 -2.80
N LEU A 178 -12.75 11.26 -3.37
CA LEU A 178 -11.62 10.67 -4.11
C LEU A 178 -11.12 11.56 -5.26
N CYS A 179 -12.02 12.12 -6.08
CA CYS A 179 -11.63 13.03 -7.17
C CYS A 179 -10.95 14.31 -6.65
N GLY A 180 -11.49 14.91 -5.58
CA GLY A 180 -10.90 16.09 -4.96
C GLY A 180 -9.52 15.80 -4.35
N THR A 181 -9.37 14.65 -3.69
CA THR A 181 -8.10 14.17 -3.14
C THR A 181 -7.07 13.94 -4.23
N LEU A 182 -7.43 13.20 -5.28
CA LEU A 182 -6.55 12.90 -6.41
C LEU A 182 -6.14 14.18 -7.14
N GLY A 183 -7.08 15.10 -7.39
CA GLY A 183 -6.79 16.40 -8.00
C GLY A 183 -5.84 17.25 -7.16
N SER A 184 -6.05 17.30 -5.83
CA SER A 184 -5.18 18.02 -4.90
C SER A 184 -3.75 17.46 -4.92
N PHE A 185 -3.62 16.13 -4.84
CA PHE A 185 -2.33 15.45 -4.86
C PHE A 185 -1.62 15.58 -6.22
N PHE A 186 -2.36 15.43 -7.32
CA PHE A 186 -1.84 15.57 -8.68
C PHE A 186 -1.24 16.96 -8.91
N ASN A 187 -1.93 18.01 -8.47
CA ASN A 187 -1.44 19.39 -8.59
C ASN A 187 -0.10 19.58 -7.88
N TYR A 188 0.04 19.04 -6.66
CA TYR A 188 1.30 19.08 -5.91
C TYR A 188 2.42 18.32 -6.62
N VAL A 189 2.14 17.11 -7.10
CA VAL A 189 3.12 16.29 -7.83
C VAL A 189 3.59 17.03 -9.09
N ASN A 190 2.66 17.55 -9.89
CA ASN A 190 2.99 18.24 -11.14
C ASN A 190 3.74 19.57 -10.92
N ALA A 191 3.55 20.23 -9.77
CA ALA A 191 4.27 21.45 -9.41
C ALA A 191 5.67 21.18 -8.80
N THR A 192 5.81 20.10 -8.04
CA THR A 192 7.03 19.80 -7.27
C THR A 192 8.06 19.02 -8.08
N TYR A 193 7.58 18.25 -9.05
CA TYR A 193 8.40 17.25 -9.71
C TYR A 193 8.43 17.44 -11.22
N THR A 194 9.63 17.41 -11.77
CA THR A 194 9.83 17.32 -13.20
C THR A 194 9.27 16.00 -13.71
N ARG A 195 8.66 16.05 -14.90
CA ARG A 195 8.23 14.87 -15.66
C ARG A 195 9.47 14.12 -16.16
N ASP A 196 10.11 13.41 -15.23
CA ASP A 196 11.02 12.33 -15.56
C ASP A 196 10.28 11.00 -15.48
N ALA A 197 10.90 9.90 -15.91
CA ALA A 197 10.33 8.55 -15.92
C ALA A 197 10.00 8.05 -14.49
N ARG A 198 8.90 8.54 -13.93
CA ARG A 198 8.32 8.10 -12.66
C ARG A 198 7.16 7.18 -12.98
N ASP A 199 7.33 5.90 -12.71
CA ASP A 199 6.33 4.91 -13.10
C ASP A 199 5.15 4.82 -12.13
N ALA A 200 5.36 5.12 -10.83
CA ALA A 200 4.27 5.17 -9.85
C ALA A 200 4.52 6.15 -8.69
N ILE A 201 3.49 6.94 -8.36
CA ILE A 201 3.42 7.73 -7.13
C ILE A 201 2.12 7.37 -6.41
N VAL A 202 2.24 6.97 -5.15
CA VAL A 202 1.15 6.47 -4.32
C VAL A 202 0.91 7.44 -3.17
N TYR A 203 -0.36 7.75 -2.91
CA TYR A 203 -0.80 8.53 -1.75
C TYR A 203 -1.68 7.65 -0.87
N VAL A 204 -1.40 7.61 0.43
CA VAL A 204 -2.05 6.74 1.43
C VAL A 204 -2.64 7.61 2.53
N THR A 205 -3.92 7.36 2.84
CA THR A 205 -4.76 8.09 3.82
C THR A 205 -5.77 7.12 4.45
N SER A 206 -6.36 7.48 5.59
CA SER A 206 -7.29 6.66 6.38
C SER A 206 -8.46 7.47 6.91
#